data_AF-A0A3D4NKZ1-F1
#
_entry.id   AF-A0A3D4NKZ1-F1
#
_cell.length_a   1.000
_cell.length_b   1.000
_cell.length_c   1.000
_cell.angle_alpha   90.00
_cell.angle_beta   90.00
_cell.angle_gamma   90.00
#
_symmetry.space_group_name_H-M   'P 1'
#
loop_
_entity.id
_entity.type
_entity.pdbx_description
1 polymer ?
#
loop_
_entity_poly.entity_id
_entity_poly.type
_entity_poly.pdbx_seq_one_letter_code
_entity_poly.pdbx_strand_id
1 'polypeptide(L)'
;MAHFRNSTLASAVLIAIAAMPHVTQAQDHPSAQLTPSTMKRIGTIDERYQSYNVEMLEVTGGKFWKSYEGIKKAASGGSKGEDQSGDAPVGMDPGLYQYRPPLDLANKRLRAMAQALAPAYMRVSGTWANTTYFADTDSSPKEPPQGYGGVLTHQQWLSSIDFSRAVNAPIVTSMPTSVGTRGPDGLWRPDQARRWLDFTKAHGGTVAAVEYMNEPTLAAMGGAPKGYDAAAFGRDYRVFNAFMRKEFPDTKLLAPGSVGETYADWAVAMGG
;
A
#
# COMPACT_ATOMS: atom_id res chain seq x y z
N MET A 1 33.66 -35.70 84.07
CA MET A 1 32.27 -36.12 83.81
C MET A 1 32.14 -36.29 82.30
N ALA A 2 32.55 -37.41 81.71
CA ALA A 2 31.90 -38.73 81.76
C ALA A 2 30.51 -38.64 81.13
N HIS A 3 30.39 -38.87 79.82
CA HIS A 3 29.85 -40.09 79.19
C HIS A 3 28.67 -39.64 78.29
N PHE A 4 28.23 -40.29 77.21
CA PHE A 4 28.29 -41.69 76.82
C PHE A 4 28.28 -41.77 75.27
N ARG A 5 29.03 -42.74 74.78
CA ARG A 5 29.11 -43.20 73.40
C ARG A 5 28.02 -44.24 73.13
N ASN A 6 27.63 -44.29 71.85
CA ASN A 6 27.36 -45.49 71.05
C ASN A 6 26.11 -46.33 71.31
N SER A 7 25.27 -46.41 70.28
CA SER A 7 24.78 -47.65 69.65
C SER A 7 24.04 -47.24 68.38
N THR A 8 23.96 -47.94 67.24
CA THR A 8 24.59 -49.12 66.63
C THR A 8 23.84 -49.24 65.28
N LEU A 9 24.51 -49.78 64.27
CA LEU A 9 23.96 -50.64 63.20
C LEU A 9 22.87 -50.07 62.28
N ALA A 10 23.17 -49.94 60.98
CA ALA A 10 22.67 -50.87 59.96
C ALA A 10 22.92 -50.31 58.55
N SER A 11 23.34 -51.20 57.66
CA SER A 11 23.79 -50.97 56.29
C SER A 11 22.72 -50.39 55.36
N ALA A 12 23.13 -49.51 54.45
CA ALA A 12 22.43 -49.29 53.19
C ALA A 12 23.47 -49.06 52.07
N VAL A 13 23.60 -50.05 51.19
CA VAL A 13 24.35 -49.95 49.94
C VAL A 13 23.57 -48.98 49.05
N LEU A 14 24.11 -47.77 48.83
CA LEU A 14 23.55 -46.79 47.91
C LEU A 14 23.92 -47.15 46.47
N ILE A 15 22.89 -47.34 45.64
CA ILE A 15 22.98 -47.31 44.18
C ILE A 15 23.32 -45.87 43.78
N ALA A 16 24.52 -45.65 43.25
CA ALA A 16 24.92 -44.36 42.71
C ALA A 16 24.26 -44.14 41.34
N ILE A 17 23.11 -43.48 41.32
CA ILE A 17 22.59 -42.84 40.11
C ILE A 17 23.29 -41.48 39.99
N ALA A 18 24.22 -41.37 39.05
CA ALA A 18 24.87 -40.11 38.71
C ALA A 18 23.82 -39.16 38.10
N ALA A 19 23.21 -38.32 38.94
CA ALA A 19 22.51 -37.14 38.47
C ALA A 19 23.57 -36.15 37.95
N MET A 20 23.77 -36.13 36.63
CA MET A 20 24.50 -35.02 36.01
C MET A 20 23.65 -33.75 36.20
N PRO A 21 24.13 -32.73 36.94
CA PRO A 21 23.48 -31.45 36.91
C PRO A 21 23.72 -30.88 35.51
N HIS A 22 22.68 -30.83 34.70
CA HIS A 22 22.65 -29.89 33.58
C HIS A 22 22.79 -28.50 34.18
N VAL A 23 24.01 -27.99 34.23
CA VAL A 23 24.28 -26.58 34.47
C VAL A 23 23.75 -25.87 33.24
N THR A 24 22.50 -25.43 33.31
CA THR A 24 21.99 -24.38 32.45
C THR A 24 22.88 -23.18 32.73
N GLN A 25 23.94 -23.00 31.94
CA GLN A 25 24.58 -21.70 31.84
C GLN A 25 23.54 -20.78 31.20
N ALA A 26 22.74 -20.13 32.05
CA ALA A 26 22.14 -18.87 31.67
C ALA A 26 23.30 -17.99 31.22
N GLN A 27 23.37 -17.69 29.93
CA GLN A 27 24.26 -16.65 29.45
C GLN A 27 23.74 -15.36 30.07
N ASP A 28 24.33 -14.94 31.19
CA ASP A 28 24.21 -13.59 31.74
C ASP A 28 24.88 -12.63 30.75
N HIS A 29 24.22 -12.42 29.61
CA HIS A 29 24.52 -11.29 28.76
C HIS A 29 24.13 -10.06 29.57
N PRO A 30 25.08 -9.13 29.87
CA PRO A 30 24.73 -7.91 30.53
C PRO A 30 23.64 -7.23 29.72
N SER A 31 22.52 -6.90 30.37
CA SER A 31 21.44 -6.17 29.73
C SER A 31 22.02 -4.85 29.20
N ALA A 32 21.92 -4.63 27.90
CA ALA A 32 22.37 -3.37 27.31
C ALA A 32 21.51 -2.24 27.90
N GLN A 33 22.12 -1.38 28.71
CA GLN A 33 21.43 -0.24 29.28
C GLN A 33 21.27 0.85 28.21
N LEU A 34 20.05 1.01 27.70
CA LEU A 34 19.72 2.12 26.81
C LEU A 34 19.49 3.38 27.65
N THR A 35 20.17 4.47 27.31
CA THR A 35 19.96 5.79 27.93
C THR A 35 19.49 6.78 26.86
N PRO A 36 18.18 6.82 26.54
CA PRO A 36 17.66 7.65 25.45
C PRO A 36 18.02 9.15 25.57
N SER A 37 18.18 9.66 26.80
CA SER A 37 18.56 11.06 27.04
C SER A 37 19.98 11.43 26.62
N THR A 38 20.88 10.45 26.45
CA THR A 38 22.25 10.66 25.98
C THR A 38 22.41 10.37 24.49
N MET A 39 21.38 9.80 23.85
CA MET A 39 21.40 9.50 22.43
C MET A 39 21.28 10.78 21.60
N LYS A 40 22.11 10.91 20.56
CA LYS A 40 22.04 12.03 19.62
C LYS A 40 20.72 11.99 18.84
N ARG A 41 19.96 13.09 18.85
CA ARG A 41 18.82 13.27 17.95
C ARG A 41 19.31 13.33 16.50
N ILE A 42 18.81 12.44 15.65
CA ILE A 42 19.17 12.36 14.22
C ILE A 42 18.16 13.02 13.29
N GLY A 43 16.95 13.34 13.77
CA GLY A 43 15.92 13.97 12.95
C GLY A 43 14.60 14.24 13.66
N THR A 44 13.62 14.64 12.85
CA THR A 44 12.22 14.85 13.21
C THR A 44 11.33 14.21 12.16
N ILE A 45 10.17 13.74 12.57
CA ILE A 45 9.14 13.23 11.67
C ILE A 45 7.95 14.19 11.66
N ASP A 46 7.19 14.20 10.56
CA ASP A 46 5.91 14.88 10.48
C ASP A 46 4.89 14.22 11.43
N GLU A 47 3.91 14.98 11.94
CA GLU A 47 2.83 14.40 12.75
C GLU A 47 2.03 13.33 11.99
N ARG A 48 2.03 13.39 10.65
CA ARG A 48 1.42 12.41 9.73
C ARG A 48 2.35 11.28 9.31
N TYR A 49 3.46 11.07 10.01
CA TYR A 49 4.42 10.01 9.65
C TYR A 49 3.76 8.64 9.50
N GLN A 50 2.84 8.29 10.39
CA GLN A 50 2.04 7.06 10.30
C GLN A 50 0.84 7.27 9.36
N SER A 51 1.11 7.33 8.07
CA SER A 51 0.09 7.40 7.01
C SER A 51 -0.29 6.01 6.48
N TYR A 52 -1.36 5.92 5.67
CA TYR A 52 -1.84 4.65 5.13
C TYR A 52 -2.28 4.77 3.67
N ASN A 53 -2.31 3.62 2.98
CA ASN A 53 -2.78 3.50 1.61
C ASN A 53 -4.17 2.82 1.58
N VAL A 54 -5.03 3.31 0.69
CA VAL A 54 -6.28 2.68 0.25
C VAL A 54 -6.13 2.43 -1.23
N GLU A 55 -6.35 1.19 -1.68
CA GLU A 55 -6.18 0.89 -3.10
C GLU A 55 -7.27 1.55 -3.93
N MET A 56 -6.93 2.08 -5.11
CA MET A 56 -7.91 2.73 -5.98
C MET A 56 -9.07 1.78 -6.32
N LEU A 57 -8.77 0.49 -6.52
CA LEU A 57 -9.80 -0.52 -6.77
C LEU A 57 -10.76 -0.70 -5.59
N GLU A 58 -10.34 -0.46 -4.35
CA GLU A 58 -11.25 -0.48 -3.20
C GLU A 58 -12.25 0.68 -3.24
N VAL A 59 -11.89 1.80 -3.88
CA VAL A 59 -12.79 2.95 -4.09
C VAL A 59 -13.69 2.74 -5.30
N THR A 60 -13.17 2.22 -6.41
CA THR A 60 -13.96 2.02 -7.63
C THR A 60 -14.81 0.74 -7.59
N GLY A 61 -14.44 -0.23 -6.76
CA GLY A 61 -14.89 -1.61 -6.87
C GLY A 61 -14.23 -2.32 -8.06
N GLY A 62 -14.15 -3.65 -7.99
CA GLY A 62 -13.53 -4.47 -9.04
C GLY A 62 -13.03 -5.82 -8.53
N LYS A 63 -12.33 -6.58 -9.38
CA LYS A 63 -11.69 -7.85 -9.01
C LYS A 63 -10.45 -7.61 -8.13
N PHE A 64 -10.59 -7.79 -6.82
CA PHE A 64 -9.50 -7.64 -5.83
C PHE A 64 -9.14 -8.97 -5.15
N TRP A 65 -8.06 -8.99 -4.36
CA TRP A 65 -7.53 -10.20 -3.73
C TRP A 65 -8.61 -11.04 -3.01
N LYS A 66 -8.58 -12.35 -3.27
CA LYS A 66 -9.27 -13.36 -2.45
C LYS A 66 -8.65 -13.36 -1.04
N SER A 67 -9.39 -13.87 -0.06
CA SER A 67 -8.81 -14.10 1.27
C SER A 67 -7.64 -15.08 1.19
N TYR A 68 -6.75 -15.11 2.18
CA TYR A 68 -5.67 -16.10 2.22
C TYR A 68 -6.17 -17.55 2.07
N GLU A 69 -7.33 -17.87 2.65
CA GLU A 69 -7.97 -19.17 2.46
C GLU A 69 -8.47 -19.37 1.02
N GLY A 70 -9.04 -18.34 0.41
CA GLY A 70 -9.47 -18.35 -0.99
C GLY A 70 -8.30 -18.53 -1.96
N ILE A 71 -7.18 -17.86 -1.70
CA ILE A 71 -5.93 -18.02 -2.44
C ILE A 71 -5.40 -19.44 -2.30
N LYS A 72 -5.35 -19.99 -1.07
CA LYS A 72 -4.93 -21.39 -0.85
C LYS A 72 -5.81 -22.38 -1.62
N LYS A 73 -7.13 -22.17 -1.62
CA LYS A 73 -8.08 -22.99 -2.39
C LYS A 73 -7.81 -22.89 -3.90
N ALA A 74 -7.64 -21.68 -4.42
CA ALA A 74 -7.31 -21.46 -5.84
C ALA A 74 -5.98 -22.11 -6.25
N ALA A 75 -4.98 -22.10 -5.38
CA ALA A 75 -3.69 -22.76 -5.62
C ALA A 75 -3.78 -24.31 -5.57
N SER A 76 -4.71 -24.86 -4.76
CA SER A 76 -4.87 -26.30 -4.55
C SER A 76 -5.83 -26.99 -5.53
N GLY A 77 -6.74 -26.25 -6.15
CA GLY A 77 -7.68 -26.76 -7.14
C GLY A 77 -7.55 -25.91 -8.39
N GLY A 78 -6.96 -26.47 -9.45
CA GLY A 78 -6.73 -25.77 -10.71
C GLY A 78 -8.01 -25.09 -11.19
N SER A 79 -8.11 -23.78 -10.97
CA SER A 79 -9.29 -22.99 -11.30
C SER A 79 -9.34 -22.77 -12.80
N LYS A 80 -9.79 -23.79 -13.52
CA LYS A 80 -10.34 -23.64 -14.87
C LYS A 80 -11.79 -23.19 -14.70
N GLY A 81 -12.09 -21.90 -14.83
CA GLY A 81 -13.47 -21.49 -15.13
C GLY A 81 -14.05 -20.25 -14.46
N GLU A 82 -13.28 -19.20 -14.15
CA GLU A 82 -13.87 -17.87 -13.97
C GLU A 82 -13.22 -16.90 -14.97
N ASP A 83 -14.05 -16.13 -15.67
CA ASP A 83 -13.69 -15.27 -16.80
C ASP A 83 -12.33 -14.59 -16.63
N GLN A 84 -11.39 -14.91 -17.55
CA GLN A 84 -10.07 -14.29 -17.64
C GLN A 84 -10.12 -12.81 -18.09
N SER A 85 -11.31 -12.26 -18.33
CA SER A 85 -11.53 -10.83 -18.56
C SER A 85 -11.92 -10.14 -17.25
N GLY A 86 -11.21 -9.07 -16.90
CA GLY A 86 -11.53 -8.21 -15.77
C GLY A 86 -10.28 -7.65 -15.10
N ASP A 87 -10.48 -6.71 -14.19
CA ASP A 87 -9.55 -5.74 -13.59
C ASP A 87 -8.21 -6.26 -13.02
N ALA A 88 -7.82 -7.52 -13.18
CA ALA A 88 -6.51 -8.01 -12.71
C ALA A 88 -5.35 -7.32 -13.45
N PRO A 89 -4.26 -6.93 -12.76
CA PRO A 89 -3.10 -6.33 -13.42
C PRO A 89 -2.44 -7.29 -14.42
N VAL A 90 -1.79 -6.74 -15.44
CA VAL A 90 -1.15 -7.54 -16.50
C VAL A 90 -0.06 -8.42 -15.90
N GLY A 91 -0.12 -9.73 -16.19
CA GLY A 91 0.85 -10.71 -15.70
C GLY A 91 0.48 -11.36 -14.36
N MET A 92 -0.64 -10.97 -13.74
CA MET A 92 -1.15 -11.60 -12.51
C MET A 92 -2.17 -12.70 -12.82
N ASP A 93 -2.23 -13.74 -11.98
CA ASP A 93 -3.21 -14.82 -12.12
C ASP A 93 -4.62 -14.33 -11.72
N PRO A 94 -5.60 -14.27 -12.66
CA PRO A 94 -6.96 -13.84 -12.36
C PRO A 94 -7.66 -14.69 -11.29
N GLY A 95 -7.24 -15.97 -11.13
CA GLY A 95 -7.79 -16.89 -10.14
C GLY A 95 -7.56 -16.44 -8.69
N LEU A 96 -6.60 -15.54 -8.45
CA LEU A 96 -6.30 -14.95 -7.13
C LEU A 96 -7.27 -13.83 -6.73
N TYR A 97 -8.12 -13.39 -7.65
CA TYR A 97 -9.00 -12.24 -7.47
C TYR A 97 -10.48 -12.64 -7.47
N GLN A 98 -11.29 -11.87 -6.75
CA GLN A 98 -12.73 -11.97 -6.74
C GLN A 98 -13.33 -10.56 -6.75
N TYR A 99 -14.54 -10.43 -7.30
CA TYR A 99 -15.22 -9.14 -7.27
C TYR A 99 -15.44 -8.66 -5.83
N ARG A 100 -15.12 -7.38 -5.59
CA ARG A 100 -15.39 -6.63 -4.37
C ARG A 100 -16.12 -5.34 -4.75
N PRO A 101 -17.26 -5.03 -4.12
CA PRO A 101 -17.92 -3.74 -4.33
C PRO A 101 -17.06 -2.59 -3.79
N PRO A 102 -17.32 -1.34 -4.22
CA PRO A 102 -16.73 -0.16 -3.60
C PRO A 102 -16.85 -0.20 -2.07
N LEU A 103 -15.80 0.23 -1.38
CA LEU A 103 -15.75 0.28 0.07
C LEU A 103 -16.78 1.28 0.60
N ASP A 104 -17.53 0.88 1.63
CA ASP A 104 -18.40 1.81 2.37
C ASP A 104 -17.56 2.73 3.27
N LEU A 105 -17.14 3.86 2.71
CA LEU A 105 -16.39 4.88 3.45
C LEU A 105 -17.28 5.70 4.41
N ALA A 106 -18.58 5.45 4.50
CA ALA A 106 -19.44 5.97 5.57
C ALA A 106 -19.47 5.04 6.80
N ASN A 107 -18.88 3.85 6.71
CA ASN A 107 -18.87 2.86 7.79
C ASN A 107 -18.28 3.45 9.09
N LYS A 108 -19.09 3.51 10.14
CA LYS A 108 -18.72 4.13 11.42
C LYS A 108 -17.51 3.46 12.09
N ARG A 109 -17.40 2.13 11.98
CA ARG A 109 -16.28 1.39 12.55
C ARG A 109 -14.99 1.70 11.80
N LEU A 110 -15.03 1.71 10.46
CA LEU A 110 -13.89 2.09 9.64
C LEU A 110 -13.41 3.51 9.97
N ARG A 111 -14.34 4.47 10.04
CA ARG A 111 -14.02 5.86 10.41
C ARG A 111 -13.41 5.96 11.79
N ALA A 112 -13.94 5.27 12.79
CA ALA A 112 -13.39 5.27 14.14
C ALA A 112 -11.96 4.72 14.19
N MET A 113 -11.67 3.64 13.44
CA MET A 113 -10.32 3.08 13.36
C MET A 113 -9.34 4.02 12.64
N ALA A 114 -9.76 4.63 11.53
CA ALA A 114 -8.94 5.58 10.80
C ALA A 114 -8.71 6.89 11.59
N GLN A 115 -9.70 7.37 12.33
CA GLN A 115 -9.55 8.51 13.25
C GLN A 115 -8.52 8.24 14.34
N ALA A 116 -8.39 7.00 14.81
CA ALA A 116 -7.37 6.64 15.79
C ALA A 116 -5.93 6.71 15.24
N LEU A 117 -5.77 6.74 13.90
CA LEU A 117 -4.49 6.98 13.24
C LEU A 117 -4.24 8.46 12.94
N ALA A 118 -5.22 9.34 13.20
CA ALA A 118 -5.11 10.75 12.88
C ALA A 118 -4.16 11.51 13.82
N PRO A 119 -3.44 12.53 13.33
CA PRO A 119 -3.39 12.99 11.94
C PRO A 119 -2.61 12.03 11.04
N ALA A 120 -3.10 11.81 9.82
CA ALA A 120 -2.44 10.97 8.80
C ALA A 120 -2.54 11.60 7.41
N TYR A 121 -1.87 11.02 6.42
CA TYR A 121 -2.26 11.11 5.01
C TYR A 121 -2.96 9.81 4.61
N MET A 122 -3.98 9.94 3.76
CA MET A 122 -4.61 8.81 3.11
C MET A 122 -4.19 8.78 1.64
N ARG A 123 -3.34 7.83 1.27
CA ARG A 123 -2.95 7.63 -0.13
C ARG A 123 -4.01 6.79 -0.84
N VAL A 124 -4.76 7.37 -1.77
CA VAL A 124 -5.70 6.65 -2.64
C VAL A 124 -5.07 6.50 -4.02
N SER A 125 -4.45 5.35 -4.29
CA SER A 125 -3.58 5.15 -5.47
C SER A 125 -3.40 3.65 -5.77
N GLY A 126 -2.18 3.18 -5.97
CA GLY A 126 -1.82 1.81 -6.36
C GLY A 126 -2.00 1.50 -7.84
N THR A 127 -1.78 0.25 -8.21
CA THR A 127 -1.66 -0.18 -9.62
C THR A 127 -2.90 0.21 -10.43
N TRP A 128 -4.08 0.17 -9.82
CA TRP A 128 -5.33 0.50 -10.51
C TRP A 128 -5.47 1.98 -10.84
N ALA A 129 -4.91 2.88 -10.02
CA ALA A 129 -4.96 4.32 -10.26
C ALA A 129 -4.34 4.73 -11.59
N ASN A 130 -3.33 4.00 -12.07
CA ASN A 130 -2.69 4.26 -13.36
C ASN A 130 -3.68 4.14 -14.54
N THR A 131 -4.75 3.36 -14.40
CA THR A 131 -5.72 3.09 -15.47
C THR A 131 -7.15 3.57 -15.15
N THR A 132 -7.34 4.35 -14.10
CA THR A 132 -8.66 4.86 -13.69
C THR A 132 -9.08 6.06 -14.53
N TYR A 133 -10.29 6.00 -15.09
CA TYR A 133 -10.96 7.12 -15.74
C TYR A 133 -11.82 7.86 -14.71
N PHE A 134 -11.57 9.15 -14.50
CA PHE A 134 -12.46 9.97 -13.69
C PHE A 134 -13.66 10.40 -14.54
N ALA A 135 -14.84 9.89 -14.20
CA ALA A 135 -16.09 10.22 -14.87
C ALA A 135 -16.63 11.53 -14.30
N ASP A 136 -16.24 12.63 -14.93
CA ASP A 136 -16.68 13.97 -14.56
C ASP A 136 -18.12 14.29 -15.05
N THR A 137 -19.05 13.35 -14.81
CA THR A 137 -20.45 13.41 -15.24
C THR A 137 -21.36 12.67 -14.25
N ASP A 138 -22.57 13.21 -14.04
CA ASP A 138 -23.59 12.57 -13.17
C ASP A 138 -24.00 11.18 -13.68
N SER A 139 -24.00 11.00 -15.01
CA SER A 139 -24.20 9.71 -15.67
C SER A 139 -22.84 9.14 -16.07
N SER A 140 -22.20 8.43 -15.14
CA SER A 140 -20.92 7.77 -15.40
C SER A 140 -21.11 6.57 -16.34
N PRO A 141 -20.17 6.31 -17.27
CA PRO A 141 -20.24 5.14 -18.13
C PRO A 141 -20.11 3.85 -17.31
N LYS A 142 -20.84 2.80 -17.71
CA LYS A 142 -20.75 1.49 -17.04
C LYS A 142 -19.41 0.80 -17.30
N GLU A 143 -18.91 0.95 -18.52
CA GLU A 143 -17.63 0.40 -18.96
C GLU A 143 -16.58 1.52 -19.04
N PRO A 144 -15.31 1.24 -18.72
CA PRO A 144 -14.25 2.22 -18.87
C PRO A 144 -14.05 2.60 -20.35
N PRO A 145 -13.80 3.89 -20.66
CA PRO A 145 -13.42 4.30 -22.00
C PRO A 145 -12.15 3.58 -22.48
N GLN A 146 -11.93 3.55 -23.81
CA GLN A 146 -10.77 2.89 -24.39
C GLN A 146 -9.46 3.36 -23.75
N GLY A 147 -8.65 2.39 -23.32
CA GLY A 147 -7.35 2.63 -22.71
C GLY A 147 -7.37 2.88 -21.20
N TYR A 148 -8.54 2.78 -20.56
CA TYR A 148 -8.70 2.75 -19.11
C TYR A 148 -9.14 1.36 -18.66
N GLY A 149 -8.86 1.04 -17.40
CA GLY A 149 -9.21 -0.23 -16.76
C GLY A 149 -10.37 -0.13 -15.77
N GLY A 150 -10.75 1.08 -15.34
CA GLY A 150 -11.87 1.28 -14.42
C GLY A 150 -12.42 2.70 -14.46
N VAL A 151 -13.59 2.89 -13.85
CA VAL A 151 -14.28 4.18 -13.76
C VAL A 151 -14.36 4.61 -12.30
N LEU A 152 -13.87 5.81 -12.01
CA LEU A 152 -14.10 6.51 -10.76
C LEU A 152 -15.23 7.51 -10.97
N THR A 153 -16.37 7.25 -10.35
CA THR A 153 -17.55 8.12 -10.39
C THR A 153 -17.43 9.29 -9.42
N HIS A 154 -18.20 10.36 -9.67
CA HIS A 154 -18.36 11.46 -8.70
C HIS A 154 -18.71 10.97 -7.30
N GLN A 155 -19.69 10.07 -7.17
CA GLN A 155 -20.16 9.59 -5.86
C GLN A 155 -19.07 8.84 -5.08
N GLN A 156 -18.28 8.01 -5.76
CA GLN A 156 -17.16 7.29 -5.13
C GLN A 156 -16.08 8.27 -4.66
N TRP A 157 -15.75 9.27 -5.48
CA TRP A 157 -14.74 10.25 -5.11
C TRP A 157 -15.22 11.22 -4.02
N LEU A 158 -16.48 11.66 -4.06
CA LEU A 158 -17.10 12.42 -2.97
C LEU A 158 -17.05 11.66 -1.64
N SER A 159 -17.33 10.36 -1.68
CA SER A 159 -17.21 9.50 -0.49
C SER A 159 -15.77 9.48 0.07
N SER A 160 -14.77 9.49 -0.81
CA SER A 160 -13.35 9.57 -0.44
C SER A 160 -12.99 10.94 0.18
N ILE A 161 -13.50 12.03 -0.38
CA ILE A 161 -13.35 13.39 0.17
C ILE A 161 -13.99 13.49 1.56
N ASP A 162 -15.21 12.98 1.71
CA ASP A 162 -15.93 13.01 2.98
C ASP A 162 -15.24 12.17 4.06
N PHE A 163 -14.71 11.01 3.68
CA PHE A 163 -13.92 10.17 4.58
C PHE A 163 -12.63 10.87 5.01
N SER A 164 -11.85 11.40 4.05
CA SER A 164 -10.63 12.16 4.30
C SER A 164 -10.84 13.26 5.33
N ARG A 165 -11.91 14.05 5.18
CA ARG A 165 -12.31 15.09 6.13
C ARG A 165 -12.69 14.52 7.50
N ALA A 166 -13.54 13.49 7.51
CA ALA A 166 -14.04 12.90 8.75
C ALA A 166 -12.93 12.30 9.62
N VAL A 167 -11.82 11.88 9.02
CA VAL A 167 -10.71 11.21 9.72
C VAL A 167 -9.45 12.06 9.81
N ASN A 168 -9.51 13.35 9.42
CA ASN A 168 -8.35 14.26 9.36
C ASN A 168 -7.14 13.64 8.62
N ALA A 169 -7.41 13.09 7.43
CA ALA A 169 -6.40 12.49 6.58
C ALA A 169 -6.44 13.06 5.16
N PRO A 170 -5.79 14.20 4.89
CA PRO A 170 -5.71 14.77 3.54
C PRO A 170 -5.23 13.75 2.50
N ILE A 171 -5.76 13.85 1.28
CA ILE A 171 -5.55 12.86 0.23
C ILE A 171 -4.17 13.00 -0.37
N VAL A 172 -3.51 11.87 -0.57
CA VAL A 172 -2.40 11.70 -1.52
C VAL A 172 -2.90 10.80 -2.64
N THR A 173 -2.60 11.10 -3.91
CA THR A 173 -3.06 10.25 -5.02
C THR A 173 -2.11 10.28 -6.21
N SER A 174 -2.10 9.22 -7.02
CA SER A 174 -1.38 9.20 -8.29
C SER A 174 -2.32 9.50 -9.46
N MET A 175 -1.79 10.07 -10.53
CA MET A 175 -2.59 10.34 -11.72
C MET A 175 -2.70 9.11 -12.64
N PRO A 176 -3.77 9.02 -13.45
CA PRO A 176 -3.83 8.03 -14.51
C PRO A 176 -2.74 8.31 -15.55
N THR A 177 -2.10 7.24 -16.01
CA THR A 177 -0.96 7.26 -16.94
C THR A 177 -1.07 6.21 -18.04
N SER A 178 -2.20 5.50 -18.10
CA SER A 178 -2.48 4.48 -19.11
C SER A 178 -2.52 5.02 -20.54
N VAL A 179 -2.67 4.13 -21.51
CA VAL A 179 -2.83 4.49 -22.93
C VAL A 179 -4.03 5.43 -23.18
N GLY A 180 -5.05 5.41 -22.33
CA GLY A 180 -6.22 6.30 -22.43
C GLY A 180 -5.92 7.77 -22.13
N THR A 181 -4.77 8.08 -21.52
CA THR A 181 -4.35 9.45 -21.18
C THR A 181 -3.46 10.09 -22.25
N ARG A 182 -3.30 9.43 -23.40
CA ARG A 182 -2.35 9.82 -24.45
C ARG A 182 -3.04 10.60 -25.56
N GLY A 183 -2.37 11.63 -26.07
CA GLY A 183 -2.75 12.27 -27.31
C GLY A 183 -2.36 11.43 -28.54
N PRO A 184 -2.75 11.85 -29.76
CA PRO A 184 -2.33 11.19 -31.00
C PRO A 184 -0.81 11.13 -31.22
N ASP A 185 -0.05 12.00 -30.54
CA ASP A 185 1.41 12.05 -30.52
C ASP A 185 2.04 11.12 -29.46
N GLY A 186 1.22 10.35 -28.72
CA GLY A 186 1.66 9.45 -27.66
C GLY A 186 2.08 10.16 -26.36
N LEU A 187 1.99 11.49 -26.29
CA LEU A 187 2.35 12.24 -25.10
C LEU A 187 1.22 12.21 -24.07
N TRP A 188 1.60 12.18 -22.79
CA TRP A 188 0.62 12.30 -21.69
C TRP A 188 -0.13 13.63 -21.76
N ARG A 189 -1.42 13.60 -21.42
CA ARG A 189 -2.31 14.76 -21.40
C ARG A 189 -2.85 15.00 -19.99
N PRO A 190 -2.82 16.26 -19.50
CA PRO A 190 -3.25 16.57 -18.13
C PRO A 190 -4.77 16.60 -17.96
N ASP A 191 -5.58 16.43 -19.01
CA ASP A 191 -7.02 16.71 -18.96
C ASP A 191 -7.78 15.87 -17.93
N GLN A 192 -7.43 14.59 -17.76
CA GLN A 192 -7.99 13.74 -16.71
C GLN A 192 -7.59 14.22 -15.30
N ALA A 193 -6.29 14.48 -15.10
CA ALA A 193 -5.77 14.99 -13.83
C ALA A 193 -6.41 16.33 -13.46
N ARG A 194 -6.55 17.25 -14.42
CA ARG A 194 -7.18 18.55 -14.24
C ARG A 194 -8.61 18.41 -13.76
N ARG A 195 -9.47 17.69 -14.49
CA ARG A 195 -10.87 17.49 -14.10
C ARG A 195 -11.01 16.90 -12.70
N TRP A 196 -10.20 15.89 -12.38
CA TRP A 196 -10.22 15.25 -11.07
C TRP A 196 -9.79 16.21 -9.95
N LEU A 197 -8.66 16.90 -10.11
CA LEU A 197 -8.16 17.82 -9.08
C LEU A 197 -9.07 19.04 -8.91
N ASP A 198 -9.60 19.60 -10.01
CA ASP A 198 -10.59 20.68 -9.98
C ASP A 198 -11.87 20.24 -9.26
N PHE A 199 -12.40 19.05 -9.58
CA PHE A 199 -13.55 18.50 -8.89
C PHE A 199 -13.29 18.34 -7.39
N THR A 200 -12.10 17.84 -7.02
CA THR A 200 -11.71 17.67 -5.61
C THR A 200 -11.72 19.01 -4.87
N LYS A 201 -11.12 20.04 -5.47
CA LYS A 201 -11.08 21.40 -4.93
C LYS A 201 -12.48 22.01 -4.82
N ALA A 202 -13.31 21.87 -5.86
CA ALA A 202 -14.66 22.40 -5.91
C ALA A 202 -15.57 21.81 -4.81
N HIS A 203 -15.31 20.58 -4.38
CA HIS A 203 -16.08 19.88 -3.34
C HIS A 203 -15.41 19.92 -1.96
N GLY A 204 -14.45 20.83 -1.76
CA GLY A 204 -13.81 21.05 -0.45
C GLY A 204 -12.89 19.93 0.00
N GLY A 205 -12.42 19.09 -0.92
CA GLY A 205 -11.38 18.11 -0.69
C GLY A 205 -9.99 18.75 -0.61
N THR A 206 -9.09 18.11 0.13
CA THR A 206 -7.68 18.53 0.23
C THR A 206 -6.79 17.44 -0.36
N VAL A 207 -6.12 17.76 -1.46
CA VAL A 207 -5.03 16.93 -2.00
C VAL A 207 -3.71 17.50 -1.49
N ALA A 208 -3.13 16.85 -0.48
CA ALA A 208 -1.87 17.27 0.12
C ALA A 208 -0.68 17.04 -0.81
N ALA A 209 -0.73 15.95 -1.58
CA ALA A 209 0.29 15.65 -2.56
C ALA A 209 -0.23 14.79 -3.71
N VAL A 210 0.46 14.85 -4.85
CA VAL A 210 0.20 14.00 -6.01
C VAL A 210 1.46 13.33 -6.52
N GLU A 211 1.28 12.12 -7.03
CA GLU A 211 2.28 11.37 -7.77
C GLU A 211 1.94 11.36 -9.26
N TYR A 212 2.94 11.40 -10.13
CA TYR A 212 2.67 11.25 -11.56
C TYR A 212 2.13 9.86 -11.89
N MET A 213 2.75 8.83 -11.32
CA MET A 213 2.51 7.41 -11.64
C MET A 213 2.71 6.57 -10.38
N ASN A 214 1.90 5.54 -10.21
CA ASN A 214 2.18 4.49 -9.24
C ASN A 214 3.12 3.44 -9.86
N GLU A 215 4.18 3.07 -9.14
CA GLU A 215 5.12 1.99 -9.48
C GLU A 215 5.70 2.10 -10.91
N PRO A 216 6.39 3.21 -11.27
CA PRO A 216 7.00 3.34 -12.60
C PRO A 216 8.04 2.26 -12.93
N THR A 217 8.60 1.56 -11.94
CA THR A 217 9.48 0.39 -12.13
C THR A 217 8.73 -0.85 -12.64
N LEU A 218 7.40 -0.86 -12.58
CA LEU A 218 6.51 -1.90 -13.11
C LEU A 218 5.48 -1.29 -14.09
N ALA A 219 5.90 -0.28 -14.86
CA ALA A 219 5.01 0.54 -15.69
C ALA A 219 4.08 -0.28 -16.61
N ALA A 220 4.60 -1.34 -17.24
CA ALA A 220 3.80 -2.20 -18.12
C ALA A 220 2.66 -2.93 -17.37
N MET A 221 2.94 -3.43 -16.15
CA MET A 221 1.91 -4.04 -15.29
C MET A 221 0.83 -3.03 -14.91
N GLY A 222 1.23 -1.78 -14.67
CA GLY A 222 0.35 -0.65 -14.40
C GLY A 222 -0.40 -0.09 -15.62
N GLY A 223 -0.29 -0.71 -16.80
CA GLY A 223 -1.03 -0.29 -18.00
C GLY A 223 -0.42 0.89 -18.77
N ALA A 224 0.85 1.22 -18.52
CA ALA A 224 1.58 2.19 -19.33
C ALA A 224 1.71 1.72 -20.80
N PRO A 225 1.96 2.64 -21.75
CA PRO A 225 2.19 2.28 -23.15
C PRO A 225 3.27 1.19 -23.34
N LYS A 226 3.15 0.39 -24.39
CA LYS A 226 4.17 -0.61 -24.72
C LYS A 226 5.54 0.05 -24.90
N GLY A 227 6.57 -0.50 -24.25
CA GLY A 227 7.93 0.03 -24.30
C GLY A 227 8.14 1.31 -23.48
N TYR A 228 7.30 1.57 -22.47
CA TYR A 228 7.45 2.72 -21.59
C TYR A 228 8.70 2.60 -20.72
N ASP A 229 9.74 3.33 -21.08
CA ASP A 229 11.04 3.35 -20.40
C ASP A 229 11.22 4.60 -19.52
N ALA A 230 12.38 4.71 -18.87
CA ALA A 230 12.73 5.86 -18.04
C ALA A 230 12.78 7.18 -18.83
N ALA A 231 13.10 7.16 -20.14
CA ALA A 231 13.11 8.35 -20.97
C ALA A 231 11.68 8.84 -21.26
N ALA A 232 10.75 7.92 -21.52
CA ALA A 232 9.32 8.19 -21.64
C ALA A 232 8.75 8.74 -20.32
N PHE A 233 9.10 8.13 -19.17
CA PHE A 233 8.74 8.65 -17.85
C PHE A 233 9.23 10.08 -17.67
N GLY A 234 10.51 10.35 -17.93
CA GLY A 234 11.09 11.69 -17.77
C GLY A 234 10.45 12.73 -18.69
N ARG A 235 10.07 12.35 -19.92
CA ARG A 235 9.35 13.22 -20.85
C ARG A 235 7.98 13.60 -20.32
N ASP A 236 7.21 12.62 -19.87
CA ASP A 236 5.84 12.87 -19.44
C ASP A 236 5.77 13.52 -18.05
N TYR A 237 6.71 13.17 -17.15
CA TYR A 237 6.85 13.84 -15.86
C TYR A 237 7.12 15.33 -16.01
N ARG A 238 7.86 15.76 -17.05
CA ARG A 238 8.03 17.19 -17.34
C ARG A 238 6.70 17.88 -17.68
N VAL A 239 5.83 17.23 -18.43
CA VAL A 239 4.47 17.73 -18.72
C VAL A 239 3.66 17.83 -17.44
N PHE A 240 3.66 16.77 -16.63
CA PHE A 240 2.96 16.71 -15.34
C PHE A 240 3.45 17.80 -14.37
N ASN A 241 4.77 17.93 -14.18
CA ASN A 241 5.34 18.95 -13.31
C ASN A 241 4.97 20.36 -13.80
N ALA A 242 5.09 20.65 -15.09
CA ALA A 242 4.70 21.97 -15.62
C ALA A 242 3.22 22.28 -15.39
N PHE A 243 2.34 21.30 -15.62
CA PHE A 243 0.90 21.40 -15.33
C PHE A 243 0.63 21.68 -13.85
N MET A 244 1.17 20.86 -12.95
CA MET A 244 0.93 20.99 -11.51
C MET A 244 1.45 22.32 -10.95
N ARG A 245 2.64 22.75 -11.36
CA ARG A 245 3.21 24.04 -10.93
C ARG A 245 2.38 25.23 -11.41
N LYS A 246 1.71 25.11 -12.56
CA LYS A 246 0.88 26.16 -13.13
C LYS A 246 -0.50 26.24 -12.49
N GLU A 247 -1.15 25.09 -12.29
CA GLU A 247 -2.59 25.05 -11.99
C GLU A 247 -2.89 24.68 -10.53
N PHE A 248 -1.98 23.96 -9.87
CA PHE A 248 -2.12 23.49 -8.49
C PHE A 248 -0.80 23.73 -7.70
N PRO A 249 -0.32 24.99 -7.62
CA PRO A 249 1.01 25.29 -7.08
C PRO A 249 1.21 24.93 -5.61
N ASP A 250 0.12 24.87 -4.84
CA ASP A 250 0.14 24.55 -3.41
C ASP A 250 0.14 23.04 -3.12
N THR A 251 -0.15 22.20 -4.12
CA THR A 251 -0.12 20.75 -3.99
C THR A 251 1.31 20.22 -4.11
N LYS A 252 1.75 19.43 -3.15
CA LYS A 252 3.11 18.84 -3.18
C LYS A 252 3.21 17.81 -4.31
N LEU A 253 4.38 17.74 -4.94
CA LEU A 253 4.71 16.65 -5.86
C LEU A 253 5.49 15.57 -5.11
N LEU A 254 4.99 14.34 -5.14
CA LEU A 254 5.69 13.15 -4.70
C LEU A 254 6.17 12.37 -5.91
N ALA A 255 7.39 11.85 -5.84
CA ALA A 255 7.99 11.11 -6.93
C ALA A 255 9.10 10.17 -6.40
N PRO A 256 9.42 9.10 -7.13
CA PRO A 256 8.72 8.65 -8.35
C PRO A 256 7.54 7.70 -8.05
N GLY A 257 7.30 7.32 -6.79
CA GLY A 257 6.26 6.34 -6.41
C GLY A 257 6.65 4.91 -6.79
N SER A 258 7.94 4.61 -6.83
CA SER A 258 8.50 3.37 -7.36
C SER A 258 8.53 2.22 -6.34
N VAL A 259 8.76 1.01 -6.82
CA VAL A 259 8.84 -0.21 -6.02
C VAL A 259 10.04 -1.06 -6.46
N GLY A 260 10.63 -1.80 -5.52
CA GLY A 260 11.64 -2.81 -5.81
C GLY A 260 13.05 -2.26 -5.96
N GLU A 261 13.35 -1.04 -5.47
CA GLU A 261 14.70 -0.49 -5.48
C GLU A 261 15.55 -1.20 -4.43
N THR A 262 16.12 -2.34 -4.79
CA THR A 262 17.14 -2.99 -3.97
C THR A 262 18.14 -3.73 -4.85
N TYR A 263 19.40 -3.69 -4.44
CA TYR A 263 20.49 -4.46 -5.06
C TYR A 263 20.63 -5.85 -4.42
N ALA A 264 19.73 -6.21 -3.49
CA ALA A 264 19.78 -7.49 -2.79
C ALA A 264 19.20 -8.62 -3.66
N ASP A 265 19.73 -9.83 -3.49
CA ASP A 265 19.33 -11.01 -4.29
C ASP A 265 17.85 -11.44 -4.09
N TRP A 266 17.16 -10.88 -3.09
CA TRP A 266 15.73 -11.06 -2.85
C TRP A 266 14.85 -9.97 -3.46
N ALA A 267 15.44 -9.02 -4.21
CA ALA A 267 14.72 -7.98 -4.91
C ALA A 267 13.69 -8.56 -5.89
N VAL A 268 12.52 -7.92 -5.99
CA VAL A 268 11.66 -8.09 -7.18
C VAL A 268 12.48 -7.61 -8.37
N ALA A 269 12.64 -8.46 -9.40
CA ALA A 269 13.44 -8.13 -10.57
C ALA A 269 12.97 -6.79 -11.17
N MET A 270 13.91 -5.84 -11.32
CA MET A 270 13.68 -4.56 -11.97
C MET A 270 13.28 -4.81 -13.43
N GLY A 271 12.01 -4.64 -13.74
CA GLY A 271 11.45 -4.84 -15.08
C GLY A 271 11.61 -3.58 -15.93
N GLY A 272 12.73 -3.48 -16.64
CA GLY A 272 12.87 -2.64 -17.83
C GLY A 272 12.50 -3.41 -19.09
#